data_AF-A0A0D0E770-F1
#
_entry.id   AF-A0A0D0E770-F1
#
_cell.length_a   1.000
_cell.length_b   1.000
_cell.length_c   1.000
_cell.angle_alpha   90.00
_cell.angle_beta   90.00
_cell.angle_gamma   90.00
#
_symmetry.space_group_name_H-M   'P 1'
#
loop_
_entity.id
_entity.type
_entity.pdbx_description
1 polymer ?
#
loop_
_entity_poly.entity_id
_entity_poly.type
_entity_poly.pdbx_seq_one_letter_code
_entity_poly.pdbx_strand_id
1 'polypeptide(L)'
;MSKQSPSSSQSASHSQSSPITYDRRRPPPLDLQALSDLIILPKLREAMDFVWVVRNATLDDPIAKLSADTLQQLRNPPRAPIQIDSPGIQHSISTYLSLEHASIRAYEGVMRLTKTNFVNTEGVNDCLLFSEVEKLITAYTGVESIQHDMCPNSCIGFTGPFTQ
;
A
#
# COMPACT_ATOMS: atom_id res chain seq x y z
N MET A 1 -21.69 -27.35 -53.23
CA MET A 1 -20.48 -26.55 -53.54
C MET A 1 -20.46 -25.36 -52.58
N SER A 2 -19.56 -25.34 -51.58
CA SER A 2 -18.28 -24.61 -51.60
C SER A 2 -18.49 -23.09 -51.80
N LYS A 3 -18.08 -22.16 -50.91
CA LYS A 3 -16.87 -22.11 -50.07
C LYS A 3 -16.96 -20.97 -49.02
N GLN A 4 -16.39 -21.25 -47.85
CA GLN A 4 -15.48 -20.43 -47.02
C GLN A 4 -15.80 -18.97 -46.64
N SER A 5 -15.87 -18.75 -45.33
CA SER A 5 -15.40 -17.55 -44.61
C SER A 5 -13.87 -17.37 -44.79
N PRO A 6 -13.36 -16.15 -44.59
CA PRO A 6 -12.60 -15.89 -43.35
C PRO A 6 -13.01 -14.53 -42.74
N SER A 7 -13.25 -14.47 -41.42
CA SER A 7 -12.24 -14.13 -40.42
C SER A 7 -11.40 -12.92 -40.81
N SER A 8 -11.76 -11.76 -40.27
CA SER A 8 -10.85 -10.64 -40.05
C SER A 8 -11.11 -10.11 -38.66
N SER A 9 -10.39 -10.71 -37.72
CA SER A 9 -10.15 -10.24 -36.37
C SER A 9 -9.75 -8.77 -36.42
N GLN A 10 -10.60 -7.88 -35.90
CA GLN A 10 -10.19 -6.52 -35.60
C GLN A 10 -9.30 -6.58 -34.36
N SER A 11 -8.00 -6.64 -34.62
CA SER A 11 -6.96 -6.46 -33.61
C SER A 11 -7.19 -5.13 -32.91
N ALA A 12 -7.59 -5.20 -31.64
CA ALA A 12 -7.67 -4.05 -30.77
C ALA A 12 -6.31 -3.34 -30.80
N SER A 13 -6.34 -2.09 -31.27
CA SER A 13 -5.19 -1.20 -31.35
C SER A 13 -4.48 -1.18 -30.01
N HIS A 14 -3.24 -1.68 -29.98
CA HIS A 14 -2.30 -1.38 -28.90
C HIS A 14 -2.14 0.14 -28.83
N SER A 15 -2.77 0.75 -27.82
CA SER A 15 -2.51 2.12 -27.41
C SER A 15 -1.02 2.23 -27.07
N GLN A 16 -0.23 2.76 -27.99
CA GLN A 16 1.16 3.11 -27.76
C GLN A 16 1.18 4.13 -26.62
N SER A 17 1.55 3.69 -25.42
CA SER A 17 1.76 4.59 -24.29
C SER A 17 3.03 5.39 -24.55
N SER A 18 2.86 6.63 -25.02
CA SER A 18 3.96 7.58 -25.07
C SER A 18 4.56 7.72 -23.66
N PRO A 19 5.90 7.64 -23.50
CA PRO A 19 6.52 7.77 -22.19
C PRO A 19 6.24 9.16 -21.60
N ILE A 20 5.61 9.18 -20.41
CA ILE A 20 5.39 10.41 -19.64
C ILE A 20 6.76 10.94 -19.25
N THR A 21 7.16 12.07 -19.84
CA THR A 21 8.41 12.74 -19.49
C THR A 21 8.12 13.70 -18.35
N TYR A 22 8.53 13.33 -17.14
CA TYR A 22 8.44 14.23 -15.98
C TYR A 22 9.59 15.22 -16.03
N ASP A 23 9.30 16.51 -16.22
CA ASP A 23 10.28 17.58 -16.02
C ASP A 23 10.62 17.67 -14.53
N ARG A 24 11.65 16.92 -14.11
CA ARG A 24 12.19 17.04 -12.75
C ARG A 24 12.93 18.38 -12.67
N ARG A 25 12.33 19.35 -11.97
CA ARG A 25 13.07 20.55 -11.57
C ARG A 25 14.32 20.11 -10.81
N ARG A 26 15.49 20.53 -11.27
CA ARG A 26 16.71 20.38 -10.48
C ARG A 26 16.55 21.28 -9.24
N PRO A 27 16.69 20.73 -8.02
CA PRO A 27 16.76 21.56 -6.83
C PRO A 27 17.92 22.56 -6.99
N PRO A 28 17.77 23.81 -6.54
CA PRO A 28 18.90 24.72 -6.48
C PRO A 28 20.01 24.09 -5.62
N PRO A 29 21.29 24.38 -5.90
CA PRO A 29 22.38 23.93 -5.05
C PRO A 29 22.18 24.54 -3.65
N LEU A 30 21.89 23.69 -2.68
CA LEU A 30 21.63 24.08 -1.29
C LEU A 30 22.63 23.36 -0.39
N ASP A 31 23.52 24.13 0.24
CA ASP A 31 24.44 23.61 1.24
C ASP A 31 23.77 23.62 2.62
N LEU A 32 23.26 22.45 3.02
CA LEU A 32 22.61 22.29 4.32
C LEU A 32 23.58 22.41 5.49
N GLN A 33 24.86 22.11 5.29
CA GLN A 33 25.86 22.22 6.34
C GLN A 33 26.15 23.69 6.62
N ALA A 34 26.42 24.47 5.57
CA ALA A 34 26.62 25.91 5.70
C ALA A 34 25.40 26.60 6.32
N LEU A 35 24.17 26.20 5.95
CA LEU A 35 22.96 26.71 6.59
C LEU A 35 22.89 26.35 8.07
N SER A 36 23.18 25.11 8.42
CA SER A 36 23.20 24.64 9.82
C SER A 36 24.18 25.43 10.68
N ASP A 37 25.36 25.74 10.14
CA ASP A 37 26.42 26.47 10.84
C ASP A 37 26.05 27.95 11.10
N LEU A 38 25.22 28.53 10.23
CA LEU A 38 24.73 29.92 10.36
C LEU A 38 23.55 30.06 11.35
N ILE A 39 22.94 28.95 11.78
CA ILE A 39 21.75 29.01 12.64
C ILE A 39 22.15 29.30 14.09
N ILE A 40 21.69 30.47 14.57
CA ILE A 40 21.86 30.91 15.96
C ILE A 40 20.59 30.69 16.78
N LEU A 41 19.41 30.80 16.14
CA LEU A 41 18.12 30.72 16.83
C LEU A 41 17.75 29.27 17.18
N PRO A 42 17.40 28.96 18.45
CA PRO A 42 17.09 27.59 18.88
C PRO A 42 15.99 26.90 18.07
N LYS A 43 14.91 27.62 17.73
CA LYS A 43 13.80 27.08 16.94
C LYS A 43 14.18 26.72 15.50
N LEU A 44 15.11 27.48 14.92
CA LEU A 44 15.65 27.14 13.60
C LEU A 44 16.58 25.94 13.69
N ARG A 45 17.28 25.74 14.81
CA ARG A 45 18.11 24.55 15.04
C ARG A 45 17.24 23.30 15.10
N GLU A 46 16.16 23.34 15.88
CA GLU A 46 15.16 22.27 15.94
C GLU A 46 14.63 21.94 14.54
N ALA A 47 14.21 22.96 13.76
CA ALA A 47 13.73 22.75 12.39
C ALA A 47 14.81 22.11 11.48
N MET A 48 16.07 22.51 11.66
CA MET A 48 17.18 21.97 10.89
C MET A 48 17.49 20.50 11.26
N ASP A 49 17.29 20.11 12.51
CA ASP A 49 17.37 18.71 12.95
C ASP A 49 16.33 17.84 12.23
N PHE A 50 15.08 18.32 12.06
CA PHE A 50 14.08 17.62 11.24
C PHE A 50 14.51 17.48 9.78
N VAL A 51 15.08 18.54 9.20
CA VAL A 51 15.58 18.47 7.81
C VAL A 51 16.64 17.39 7.67
N TRP A 52 17.53 17.26 8.65
CA TRP A 52 18.54 16.20 8.67
C TRP A 52 17.95 14.80 8.84
N VAL A 53 16.96 14.63 9.72
CA VAL A 53 16.23 13.35 9.88
C VAL A 53 15.59 12.94 8.55
N VAL A 54 14.83 13.84 7.91
CA VAL A 54 14.16 13.52 6.63
C VAL A 54 15.18 13.25 5.52
N ARG A 55 16.27 14.00 5.46
CA ARG A 55 17.32 13.82 4.45
C ARG A 55 18.01 12.47 4.56
N ASN A 56 18.25 12.02 5.79
CA ASN A 56 18.97 10.77 6.08
C ASN A 56 18.01 9.61 6.35
N ALA A 57 16.70 9.79 6.16
CA ALA A 57 15.71 8.77 6.39
C ALA A 57 16.01 7.54 5.54
N THR A 58 15.98 6.37 6.18
CA THR A 58 16.18 5.07 5.51
C THR A 58 15.03 4.14 5.87
N LEU A 59 14.89 3.04 5.12
CA LEU A 59 13.90 2.02 5.47
C LEU A 59 14.21 1.37 6.82
N ASP A 60 15.48 1.29 7.22
CA ASP A 60 15.92 0.73 8.51
C ASP A 60 15.80 1.73 9.67
N ASP A 61 15.21 2.91 9.44
CA ASP A 61 15.04 3.90 10.47
C ASP A 61 14.10 3.36 11.57
N PRO A 62 14.54 3.29 12.84
CA PRO A 62 13.69 2.85 13.94
C PRO A 62 12.45 3.73 14.13
N ILE A 63 12.46 4.97 13.64
CA ILE A 63 11.30 5.88 13.65
C ILE A 63 10.21 5.37 12.69
N ALA A 64 10.58 4.71 11.59
CA ALA A 64 9.63 4.20 10.61
C ALA A 64 8.77 3.04 11.16
N LYS A 65 9.32 2.29 12.13
CA LYS A 65 8.69 1.14 12.83
C LYS A 65 7.97 0.18 11.87
N LEU A 66 8.57 -0.04 10.70
CA LEU A 66 8.09 -1.01 9.73
C LEU A 66 8.30 -2.41 10.29
N SER A 67 7.35 -3.31 10.06
CA SER A 67 7.52 -4.70 10.45
C SER A 67 8.62 -5.35 9.60
N ALA A 68 9.22 -6.44 10.10
CA ALA A 68 10.22 -7.18 9.34
C ALA A 68 9.66 -7.70 8.00
N ASP A 69 8.39 -8.09 7.98
CA ASP A 69 7.70 -8.56 6.78
C ASP A 69 7.49 -7.42 5.78
N THR A 70 7.10 -6.22 6.25
CA THR A 70 6.98 -5.01 5.42
C THR A 70 8.30 -4.63 4.78
N LEU A 71 9.38 -4.60 5.58
CA LEU A 71 10.73 -4.29 5.09
C LEU A 71 11.20 -5.30 4.04
N GLN A 72 10.91 -6.58 4.28
CA GLN A 72 11.24 -7.65 3.35
C GLN A 72 10.49 -7.48 2.03
N GLN A 73 9.20 -7.14 2.06
CA GLN A 73 8.40 -6.86 0.86
C GLN A 73 8.87 -5.61 0.12
N LEU A 74 9.17 -4.51 0.81
CA LEU A 74 9.67 -3.28 0.18
C LEU A 74 11.00 -3.50 -0.54
N ARG A 75 11.88 -4.33 0.03
CA ARG A 75 13.16 -4.71 -0.59
C ARG A 75 13.01 -5.74 -1.70
N ASN A 76 12.02 -6.62 -1.58
CA ASN A 76 11.77 -7.74 -2.49
C ASN A 76 10.32 -7.73 -2.96
N PRO A 77 9.93 -6.76 -3.82
CA PRO A 77 8.55 -6.62 -4.24
C PRO A 77 8.10 -7.87 -5.01
N PRO A 78 6.81 -8.27 -4.90
CA PRO A 78 6.26 -9.37 -5.66
C PRO A 78 6.54 -9.21 -7.16
N ARG A 79 7.15 -10.23 -7.77
CA ARG A 79 7.49 -10.24 -9.21
C ARG A 79 6.47 -10.98 -10.07
N ALA A 80 5.50 -11.62 -9.44
CA ALA A 80 4.44 -12.37 -10.10
C ALA A 80 3.09 -11.75 -9.72
N PRO A 81 2.09 -11.80 -10.62
CA PRO A 81 0.73 -11.40 -10.30
C PRO A 81 0.19 -12.23 -9.13
N ILE A 82 -0.37 -11.54 -8.14
CA ILE A 82 -1.09 -12.20 -7.05
C ILE A 82 -2.42 -12.70 -7.60
N GLN A 83 -2.72 -13.97 -7.31
CA GLN A 83 -3.89 -14.66 -7.82
C GLN A 83 -5.13 -14.26 -7.02
N ILE A 84 -6.08 -13.59 -7.67
CA ILE A 84 -7.35 -13.14 -7.09
C ILE A 84 -8.56 -13.58 -7.93
N ASP A 85 -8.36 -14.55 -8.83
CA ASP A 85 -9.37 -14.93 -9.83
C ASP A 85 -10.47 -15.84 -9.26
N SER A 86 -10.27 -16.43 -8.08
CA SER A 86 -11.31 -17.23 -7.43
C SER A 86 -12.53 -16.37 -7.12
N PRO A 87 -13.76 -16.79 -7.51
CA PRO A 87 -14.98 -16.10 -7.14
C PRO A 87 -15.15 -15.91 -5.63
N GLY A 88 -14.65 -16.84 -4.82
CA GLY A 88 -14.68 -16.73 -3.35
C GLY A 88 -13.76 -15.65 -2.81
N ILE A 89 -12.56 -15.54 -3.38
CA ILE A 89 -11.59 -14.49 -3.02
C ILE A 89 -12.14 -13.12 -3.42
N GLN A 90 -12.70 -13.00 -4.64
CA GLN A 90 -13.31 -11.75 -5.10
C GLN A 90 -14.51 -11.36 -4.23
N HIS A 91 -15.35 -12.33 -3.85
CA HIS A 91 -16.47 -12.11 -2.93
C HIS A 91 -15.98 -11.63 -1.56
N SER A 92 -14.92 -12.23 -1.01
CA SER A 92 -14.28 -11.80 0.23
C SER A 92 -13.76 -10.36 0.15
N ILE A 93 -13.01 -10.02 -0.90
CA ILE A 93 -12.49 -8.66 -1.10
C ILE A 93 -13.65 -7.65 -1.23
N SER A 94 -14.64 -7.95 -2.06
CA SER A 94 -15.80 -7.08 -2.25
C SER A 94 -16.59 -6.89 -0.96
N THR A 95 -16.76 -7.95 -0.17
CA THR A 95 -17.46 -7.90 1.13
C THR A 95 -16.66 -7.06 2.12
N TYR A 96 -15.34 -7.24 2.20
CA TYR A 96 -14.45 -6.44 3.05
C TYR A 96 -14.57 -4.95 2.72
N LEU A 97 -14.43 -4.58 1.45
CA LEU A 97 -14.53 -3.18 0.99
C LEU A 97 -15.93 -2.59 1.20
N SER A 98 -16.98 -3.39 1.02
CA SER A 98 -18.36 -2.94 1.26
C SER A 98 -18.69 -2.74 2.74
N LEU A 99 -17.88 -3.33 3.63
CA LEU A 99 -18.03 -3.30 5.08
C LEU A 99 -16.95 -2.45 5.76
N GLU A 100 -16.37 -1.47 5.06
CA GLU A 100 -15.26 -0.62 5.54
C GLU A 100 -15.48 -0.04 6.95
N HIS A 101 -16.73 0.29 7.30
CA HIS A 101 -17.08 0.88 8.60
C HIS A 101 -17.83 -0.09 9.53
N ALA A 102 -17.93 -1.36 9.16
CA ALA A 102 -18.61 -2.36 9.97
C ALA A 102 -17.61 -3.11 10.87
N SER A 103 -18.14 -3.80 11.88
CA SER A 103 -17.32 -4.66 12.74
C SER A 103 -16.81 -5.89 11.98
N ILE A 104 -15.67 -6.45 12.41
CA ILE A 104 -15.17 -7.77 11.97
C ILE A 104 -16.29 -8.84 12.03
N ARG A 105 -17.13 -8.81 13.08
CA ARG A 105 -18.26 -9.74 13.21
C ARG A 105 -19.29 -9.64 12.09
N ALA A 106 -19.46 -8.46 11.47
CA ALA A 106 -20.36 -8.30 10.34
C ALA A 106 -19.80 -9.02 9.11
N TYR A 107 -18.51 -8.84 8.83
CA TYR A 107 -17.81 -9.56 7.75
C TYR A 107 -17.90 -11.08 7.95
N GLU A 108 -17.51 -11.57 9.13
CA GLU A 108 -17.56 -13.01 9.44
C GLU A 108 -18.99 -13.57 9.38
N GLY A 109 -19.98 -12.76 9.78
CA GLY A 109 -21.39 -13.08 9.66
C GLY A 109 -21.81 -13.32 8.21
N VAL A 110 -21.45 -12.40 7.31
CA VAL A 110 -21.71 -12.55 5.87
C VAL A 110 -21.01 -13.78 5.31
N MET A 111 -19.70 -13.94 5.57
CA MET A 111 -18.94 -15.08 5.06
C MET A 111 -19.49 -16.43 5.53
N ARG A 112 -19.93 -16.51 6.80
CA ARG A 112 -20.57 -17.70 7.35
C ARG A 112 -21.89 -18.00 6.64
N LEU A 113 -22.75 -16.99 6.47
CA LEU A 113 -24.02 -17.16 5.76
C LEU A 113 -23.80 -17.56 4.29
N THR A 114 -22.78 -16.99 3.64
CA THR A 114 -22.39 -17.39 2.28
C THR A 114 -22.04 -18.88 2.24
N LYS A 115 -21.14 -19.32 3.13
CA LYS A 115 -20.70 -20.72 3.20
C LYS A 115 -21.85 -21.69 3.50
N THR A 116 -22.81 -21.31 4.35
CA THR A 116 -23.92 -22.22 4.70
C THR A 116 -25.01 -22.29 3.65
N ASN A 117 -25.33 -21.18 2.97
CA ASN A 117 -26.46 -21.13 2.03
C ASN A 117 -26.06 -21.45 0.58
N PHE A 118 -24.77 -21.32 0.24
CA PHE A 118 -24.29 -21.46 -1.13
C PHE A 118 -23.24 -22.57 -1.30
N VAL A 119 -23.28 -23.62 -0.48
CA VAL A 119 -22.28 -24.71 -0.41
C VAL A 119 -21.85 -25.28 -1.77
N ASN A 120 -22.76 -25.31 -2.76
CA ASN A 120 -22.49 -25.87 -4.10
C ASN A 120 -22.07 -24.82 -5.15
N THR A 121 -21.82 -23.57 -4.75
CA THR A 121 -21.40 -22.51 -5.66
C THR A 121 -19.89 -22.52 -5.79
N GLU A 122 -19.40 -22.27 -7.01
CA GLU A 122 -17.98 -22.18 -7.31
C GLU A 122 -17.27 -21.15 -6.42
N GLY A 123 -16.08 -21.49 -5.93
CA GLY A 123 -15.26 -20.60 -5.09
C GLY A 123 -15.75 -20.41 -3.65
N VAL A 124 -16.89 -20.97 -3.23
CA VAL A 124 -17.38 -20.76 -1.84
C VAL A 124 -16.41 -21.31 -0.78
N ASN A 125 -15.65 -22.35 -1.11
CA ASN A 125 -14.62 -22.87 -0.20
C ASN A 125 -13.37 -21.97 -0.13
N ASP A 126 -13.16 -21.10 -1.12
CA ASP A 126 -12.02 -20.17 -1.18
C ASP A 126 -12.30 -18.84 -0.45
N CYS A 127 -13.52 -18.68 0.06
CA CYS A 127 -13.93 -17.54 0.87
C CYS A 127 -13.04 -17.38 2.11
N LEU A 128 -12.36 -16.24 2.17
CA LEU A 128 -11.34 -15.90 3.17
C LEU A 128 -11.95 -15.42 4.50
N LEU A 129 -11.24 -15.71 5.58
CA LEU A 129 -11.43 -15.06 6.88
C LEU A 129 -10.98 -13.59 6.81
N PHE A 130 -11.38 -12.80 7.81
CA PHE A 130 -11.09 -11.36 7.85
C PHE A 130 -9.59 -11.06 7.79
N SER A 131 -8.79 -11.74 8.60
CA SER A 131 -7.33 -11.56 8.62
C SER A 131 -6.64 -12.05 7.34
N GLU A 132 -7.22 -13.01 6.65
CA GLU A 132 -6.69 -13.53 5.38
C GLU A 132 -6.93 -12.55 4.24
N VAL A 133 -8.11 -11.93 4.18
CA VAL A 133 -8.39 -10.90 3.17
C VAL A 133 -7.57 -9.64 3.43
N GLU A 134 -7.32 -9.25 4.68
CA GLU A 134 -6.40 -8.15 5.00
C GLU A 134 -4.98 -8.45 4.51
N LYS A 135 -4.44 -9.62 4.84
CA LYS A 135 -3.11 -10.04 4.37
C LYS A 135 -3.02 -10.07 2.84
N LEU A 136 -4.08 -10.53 2.17
CA LEU A 136 -4.13 -10.57 0.72
C LEU A 136 -4.13 -9.16 0.12
N ILE A 137 -4.95 -8.25 0.66
CA ILE A 137 -4.99 -6.85 0.22
C ILE A 137 -3.64 -6.17 0.47
N THR A 138 -3.03 -6.37 1.64
CA THR A 138 -1.69 -5.84 1.95
C THR A 138 -0.65 -6.37 0.96
N ALA A 139 -0.64 -7.68 0.69
CA ALA A 139 0.27 -8.26 -0.29
C ALA A 139 0.03 -7.73 -1.72
N TYR A 140 -1.24 -7.51 -2.10
CA TYR A 140 -1.63 -7.05 -3.42
C TYR A 140 -1.28 -5.57 -3.65
N THR A 141 -1.53 -4.74 -2.66
CA THR A 141 -1.39 -3.28 -2.78
C THR A 141 -0.04 -2.76 -2.26
N GLY A 142 0.64 -3.54 -1.42
CA GLY A 142 1.78 -3.07 -0.62
C GLY A 142 1.39 -2.06 0.47
N VAL A 143 0.10 -1.86 0.73
CA VAL A 143 -0.41 -0.91 1.74
C VAL A 143 -0.66 -1.65 3.03
N GLU A 144 0.12 -1.32 4.06
CA GLU A 144 -0.02 -1.86 5.40
C GLU A 144 -0.36 -0.73 6.38
N SER A 145 -1.23 -1.02 7.35
CA SER A 145 -1.53 -0.07 8.40
C SER A 145 -0.36 0.02 9.37
N ILE A 146 0.20 1.22 9.48
CA ILE A 146 1.23 1.52 10.47
C ILE A 146 0.50 2.05 11.70
N GLN A 147 0.25 1.18 12.68
CA GLN A 147 -0.42 1.57 13.91
C GLN A 147 0.59 2.12 14.92
N HIS A 148 0.60 3.44 15.06
CA HIS A 148 1.29 4.15 16.14
C HIS A 148 0.28 4.90 16.99
N ASP A 149 0.59 5.07 18.27
CA ASP A 149 -0.07 6.05 19.11
C ASP A 149 0.17 7.44 18.52
N MET A 150 -0.75 7.90 17.66
CA MET A 150 -0.76 9.25 17.15
C MET A 150 -1.29 10.17 18.25
N CYS A 151 -0.37 10.51 19.14
CA CYS A 151 -0.32 11.61 20.09
C CYS A 151 -1.60 12.05 20.83
N PRO A 152 -1.59 11.90 22.16
CA PRO A 152 -2.40 12.71 23.06
C PRO A 152 -2.01 14.20 23.12
N ASN A 153 -0.76 14.59 22.75
CA ASN A 153 -0.22 15.94 22.99
C ASN A 153 0.39 16.69 21.77
N SER A 154 1.15 16.07 20.84
CA SER A 154 1.50 16.68 19.52
C SER A 154 2.19 15.70 18.56
N CYS A 155 1.82 15.69 17.27
CA CYS A 155 2.33 14.78 16.23
C CYS A 155 3.87 14.82 16.03
N ILE A 156 4.51 15.92 16.44
CA ILE A 156 5.95 16.15 16.26
C ILE A 156 6.83 15.31 17.21
N GLY A 157 6.28 14.81 18.33
CA GLY A 157 7.02 14.01 19.31
C GLY A 157 7.40 12.60 18.83
N PHE A 158 6.76 12.10 17.78
CA PHE A 158 6.87 10.72 17.34
C PHE A 158 7.47 10.57 15.93
N THR A 159 7.82 11.69 15.29
CA THR A 159 8.22 11.73 13.86
C THR A 159 9.49 12.54 13.61
N GLY A 160 10.38 12.69 14.61
CA GLY A 160 11.62 13.44 14.43
C GLY A 160 12.59 13.33 15.61
N PRO A 161 13.54 14.28 15.78
CA PRO A 161 14.65 14.19 16.74
C PRO A 161 14.24 14.11 18.22
N PHE A 162 12.94 14.13 18.51
CA PHE A 162 12.36 14.03 19.85
C PHE A 162 11.86 12.63 20.19
N THR A 163 11.93 11.66 19.26
CA THR A 163 11.59 10.26 19.55
C THR A 163 12.59 9.68 20.55
N GLN A 164 12.10 9.33 21.75
CA GLN A 164 12.81 8.53 22.75
C GLN A 164 12.54 7.05 22.57
#